data_AF-A0AA38NDG6-F1
#
_entry.id   AF-A0AA38NDG6-F1
#
_cell.length_a   1.000
_cell.length_b   1.000
_cell.length_c   1.000
_cell.angle_alpha   90.00
_cell.angle_beta   90.00
_cell.angle_gamma   90.00
#
_symmetry.space_group_name_H-M   'P 1'
#
loop_
_entity.id
_entity.type
_entity.pdbx_description
1 polymer ?
#
loop_
_entity_poly.entity_id
_entity_poly.type
_entity_poly.pdbx_seq_one_letter_code
_entity_poly.pdbx_strand_id
1 'polypeptide(L)'
;MSFLIIIVAVTALAVRAQSPAWGQCGGIGWSGPTTCVSGYSCVETNTYYSQCIPGTATSVPTTSSGSSTTATSTSTGATPTGSQIRSDQDPTFHFYLQNSDGSAVLGSETSSGYFTIGSTITLPGDNSTTLYLNVDTSDTTVSYQALTFGSTATTTDWGLEGDTIIETDPRQLNFLTCATSDPSVYSLYLQTGNDSPAGQTCSLTSLHLDCLC
;
A
#
# COMPACT_ATOMS: atom_id res chain seq x y z
N MET A 1 -73.28 -21.69 2.87
CA MET A 1 -72.51 -20.50 2.46
C MET A 1 -71.05 -20.75 2.80
N SER A 2 -70.21 -21.08 1.81
CA SER A 2 -68.79 -21.41 2.02
C SER A 2 -67.94 -20.18 1.73
N PHE A 3 -67.24 -19.65 2.73
CA PHE A 3 -66.33 -18.51 2.58
C PHE A 3 -64.94 -19.01 2.20
N LEU A 4 -64.51 -18.65 1.00
CA LEU A 4 -63.20 -18.95 0.42
C LEU A 4 -62.15 -17.99 1.01
N ILE A 5 -61.22 -18.49 1.82
CA ILE A 5 -60.07 -17.74 2.35
C ILE A 5 -58.99 -17.71 1.27
N ILE A 6 -58.74 -16.54 0.68
CA ILE A 6 -57.62 -16.30 -0.23
C ILE A 6 -56.38 -16.00 0.62
N ILE A 7 -55.49 -16.99 0.76
CA ILE A 7 -54.16 -16.80 1.34
C ILE A 7 -53.27 -16.21 0.24
N VAL A 8 -53.01 -14.91 0.31
CA VAL A 8 -51.99 -14.25 -0.53
C VAL A 8 -50.62 -14.59 0.05
N ALA A 9 -49.94 -15.56 -0.57
CA ALA A 9 -48.55 -15.87 -0.25
C ALA A 9 -47.65 -14.73 -0.77
N VAL A 10 -47.20 -13.87 0.13
CA VAL A 10 -46.19 -12.85 -0.15
C VAL A 10 -44.85 -13.56 -0.30
N THR A 11 -44.44 -13.84 -1.53
CA THR A 11 -43.10 -14.32 -1.84
C THR A 11 -42.12 -13.16 -1.64
N ALA A 12 -41.40 -13.16 -0.51
CA ALA A 12 -40.27 -12.26 -0.29
C ALA A 12 -39.17 -12.60 -1.30
N LEU A 13 -38.99 -11.74 -2.30
CA LEU A 13 -37.82 -11.79 -3.18
C LEU A 13 -36.59 -11.52 -2.31
N ALA A 14 -35.79 -12.56 -2.04
CA ALA A 14 -34.48 -12.39 -1.43
C ALA A 14 -33.57 -11.68 -2.45
N VAL A 15 -33.58 -10.34 -2.43
CA VAL A 15 -32.58 -9.53 -3.12
C VAL A 15 -31.23 -9.89 -2.52
N ARG A 16 -30.39 -10.58 -3.28
CA ARG A 16 -28.97 -10.74 -2.95
C ARG A 16 -28.36 -9.36 -3.13
N ALA A 17 -28.29 -8.58 -2.05
CA ALA A 17 -27.56 -7.32 -2.06
C ALA A 17 -26.11 -7.63 -2.46
N GLN A 18 -25.53 -6.77 -3.30
CA GLN A 18 -24.10 -6.82 -3.58
C GLN A 18 -23.41 -5.81 -2.66
N SER A 19 -22.24 -6.17 -2.16
CA SER A 19 -21.44 -5.24 -1.36
C SER A 19 -20.87 -4.15 -2.27
N PRO A 20 -20.98 -2.86 -1.88
CA PRO A 20 -20.53 -1.75 -2.71
C PRO A 20 -19.03 -1.80 -2.94
N ALA A 21 -18.54 -1.00 -3.89
CA ALA A 21 -17.12 -0.75 -4.07
C ALA A 21 -16.48 -0.37 -2.72
N TRP A 22 -15.37 -1.03 -2.37
CA TRP A 22 -14.63 -0.89 -1.10
C TRP A 22 -15.43 -1.31 0.15
N GLY A 23 -16.60 -1.91 -0.01
CA GLY A 23 -17.42 -2.44 1.08
C GLY A 23 -16.97 -3.83 1.55
N GLN A 24 -17.38 -4.20 2.77
CA GLN A 24 -17.11 -5.54 3.31
C GLN A 24 -17.93 -6.60 2.57
N CYS A 25 -17.28 -7.64 2.09
CA CYS A 25 -17.86 -8.75 1.35
C CYS A 25 -17.55 -10.11 1.96
N GLY A 26 -16.90 -10.17 3.12
CA GLY A 26 -16.55 -11.43 3.76
C GLY A 26 -15.87 -11.24 5.11
N GLY A 27 -15.56 -12.36 5.74
CA GLY A 27 -14.92 -12.43 7.05
C GLY A 27 -15.71 -13.23 8.09
N ILE A 28 -15.01 -13.78 9.09
CA ILE A 28 -15.62 -14.47 10.23
C ILE A 28 -16.63 -13.53 10.92
N GLY A 29 -17.87 -14.00 11.03
CA GLY A 29 -18.98 -13.25 11.65
C GLY A 29 -19.73 -12.31 10.69
N TRP A 30 -19.28 -12.13 9.44
CA TRP A 30 -19.99 -11.33 8.45
C TRP A 30 -21.28 -12.04 7.97
N SER A 31 -22.44 -11.46 8.28
CA SER A 31 -23.76 -11.95 7.82
C SER A 31 -24.30 -11.16 6.62
N GLY A 32 -23.49 -10.25 6.09
CA GLY A 32 -23.86 -9.36 4.99
C GLY A 32 -23.61 -9.97 3.61
N PRO A 33 -23.75 -9.16 2.55
CA PRO A 33 -23.56 -9.61 1.19
C PRO A 33 -22.12 -10.05 0.93
N THR A 34 -21.95 -11.20 0.26
CA THR A 34 -20.61 -11.78 -0.04
C THR A 34 -20.15 -11.61 -1.48
N THR A 35 -20.98 -10.97 -2.30
CA THR A 35 -20.69 -10.72 -3.71
C THR A 35 -20.57 -9.22 -3.93
N CYS A 36 -19.53 -8.78 -4.63
CA CYS A 36 -19.29 -7.38 -4.91
C CYS A 36 -20.11 -6.87 -6.11
N VAL A 37 -20.28 -5.54 -6.18
CA VAL A 37 -20.81 -4.87 -7.38
C VAL A 37 -19.94 -5.19 -8.61
N SER A 38 -20.53 -5.13 -9.80
CA SER A 38 -19.84 -5.45 -11.05
C SER A 38 -18.55 -4.64 -11.22
N GLY A 39 -17.47 -5.31 -11.63
CA GLY A 39 -16.13 -4.71 -11.75
C GLY A 39 -15.29 -4.77 -10.46
N TYR A 40 -15.86 -5.27 -9.38
CA TYR A 40 -15.18 -5.47 -8.10
C TYR A 40 -15.19 -6.96 -7.71
N SER A 41 -14.11 -7.39 -7.08
CA SER A 41 -13.89 -8.75 -6.59
C SER A 41 -13.77 -8.72 -5.08
N CYS A 42 -14.35 -9.73 -4.42
CA CYS A 42 -14.22 -9.85 -2.97
C CYS A 42 -12.86 -10.44 -2.63
N VAL A 43 -11.99 -9.64 -2.02
CA VAL A 43 -10.63 -10.04 -1.66
C VAL A 43 -10.49 -10.05 -0.15
N GLU A 44 -10.00 -11.16 0.38
CA GLU A 44 -9.77 -11.30 1.81
C GLU A 44 -8.60 -10.42 2.25
N THR A 45 -8.87 -9.49 3.16
CA THR A 45 -7.83 -8.65 3.78
C THR A 45 -7.31 -9.29 5.06
N ASN A 46 -8.21 -9.90 5.84
CA ASN A 46 -7.88 -10.76 6.97
C ASN A 46 -9.04 -11.72 7.27
N THR A 47 -8.85 -12.59 8.27
CA THR A 47 -9.82 -13.66 8.59
C THR A 47 -11.20 -13.12 8.99
N TYR A 48 -11.29 -11.89 9.51
CA TYR A 48 -12.55 -11.26 9.93
C TYR A 48 -13.09 -10.24 8.91
N TYR A 49 -12.36 -9.96 7.84
CA TYR A 49 -12.70 -8.90 6.89
C TYR A 49 -12.20 -9.16 5.47
N SER A 50 -13.14 -9.17 4.52
CA SER A 50 -12.85 -9.19 3.08
C SER A 50 -13.49 -7.96 2.43
N GLN A 51 -12.81 -7.32 1.47
CA GLN A 51 -13.24 -6.08 0.84
C GLN A 51 -13.49 -6.23 -0.67
N CYS A 52 -14.48 -5.53 -1.19
CA CYS A 52 -14.70 -5.39 -2.62
C CYS A 52 -13.68 -4.43 -3.24
N ILE A 53 -12.68 -4.95 -3.94
CA ILE A 53 -11.67 -4.14 -4.62
C ILE A 53 -11.75 -4.31 -6.14
N PRO A 54 -11.35 -3.30 -6.94
CA PRO A 54 -11.37 -3.40 -8.39
C PRO A 54 -10.48 -4.54 -8.87
N GLY A 55 -11.02 -5.44 -9.69
CA GLY A 55 -10.27 -6.55 -10.26
C GLY A 55 -10.80 -6.86 -11.64
N THR A 56 -9.90 -6.97 -12.63
CA THR A 56 -10.23 -7.37 -13.99
C THR A 56 -10.91 -8.73 -13.97
N ALA A 57 -12.18 -8.75 -14.38
CA ALA A 57 -12.96 -9.97 -14.49
C ALA A 57 -12.35 -10.90 -15.55
N THR A 58 -11.50 -11.83 -15.13
CA THR A 58 -11.37 -13.10 -15.86
C THR A 58 -12.39 -14.05 -15.24
N SER A 59 -13.53 -14.16 -15.91
CA SER A 59 -14.55 -15.16 -15.61
C SER A 59 -13.92 -16.55 -15.53
N VAL A 60 -13.95 -17.16 -14.36
CA VAL A 60 -13.92 -18.63 -14.23
C VAL A 60 -15.16 -19.01 -13.41
N PRO A 61 -16.02 -19.90 -13.91
CA PRO A 61 -17.27 -20.20 -13.24
C PRO A 61 -17.02 -20.94 -11.93
N THR A 62 -17.79 -20.55 -10.92
CA THR A 62 -17.97 -21.21 -9.64
C THR A 62 -18.36 -22.68 -9.79
N THR A 63 -17.68 -23.57 -9.08
CA THR A 63 -18.28 -24.83 -8.61
C THR A 63 -17.96 -25.00 -7.13
N SER A 64 -19.00 -25.10 -6.31
CA SER A 64 -18.94 -25.17 -4.86
C SER A 64 -18.56 -26.57 -4.33
N SER A 65 -18.00 -26.55 -3.11
CA SER A 65 -18.01 -27.59 -2.07
C SER A 65 -16.93 -28.68 -2.05
N GLY A 66 -16.19 -28.73 -0.95
CA GLY A 66 -15.45 -29.92 -0.49
C GLY A 66 -14.33 -29.62 0.51
N SER A 67 -14.62 -29.71 1.80
CA SER A 67 -13.65 -29.71 2.90
C SER A 67 -12.67 -30.90 2.80
N SER A 68 -11.37 -30.66 2.97
CA SER A 68 -10.43 -31.37 3.86
C SER A 68 -8.98 -31.32 3.34
N THR A 69 -8.11 -30.69 4.14
CA THR A 69 -6.66 -30.87 4.29
C THR A 69 -5.84 -31.49 3.16
N THR A 70 -4.93 -30.71 2.59
CA THR A 70 -3.51 -31.11 2.45
C THR A 70 -2.67 -29.85 2.58
N ALA A 71 -1.93 -29.76 3.67
CA ALA A 71 -0.86 -28.79 3.83
C ALA A 71 0.22 -29.09 2.78
N THR A 72 0.44 -28.14 1.88
CA THR A 72 1.73 -28.01 1.20
C THR A 72 2.31 -26.69 1.66
N SER A 73 3.21 -26.82 2.63
CA SER A 73 4.11 -25.77 3.10
C SER A 73 5.07 -25.34 1.99
N THR A 74 5.74 -24.22 2.26
CA THR A 74 6.90 -23.59 1.57
C THR A 74 6.50 -22.63 0.44
N SER A 75 6.73 -21.32 0.55
CA SER A 75 7.78 -20.61 1.28
C SER A 75 7.37 -20.07 2.66
N THR A 76 8.06 -20.56 3.68
CA THR A 76 8.54 -19.70 4.77
C THR A 76 9.40 -18.61 4.14
N GLY A 77 8.77 -17.52 3.69
CA GLY A 77 9.45 -16.22 3.72
C GLY A 77 9.64 -15.89 5.18
N ALA A 78 10.89 -15.70 5.62
CA ALA A 78 11.15 -15.12 6.93
C ALA A 78 10.29 -13.86 7.07
N THR A 79 9.74 -13.60 8.26
CA THR A 79 9.20 -12.27 8.58
C THR A 79 10.25 -11.26 8.15
N PRO A 80 9.94 -10.33 7.22
CA PRO A 80 10.93 -9.39 6.75
C PRO A 80 11.44 -8.60 7.97
N THR A 81 12.75 -8.55 8.11
CA THR A 81 13.39 -7.81 9.21
C THR A 81 13.45 -6.34 8.81
N GLY A 82 12.85 -5.47 9.62
CA GLY A 82 12.81 -4.03 9.38
C GLY A 82 11.41 -3.45 9.53
N SER A 83 11.31 -2.15 9.30
CA SER A 83 10.06 -1.38 9.34
C SER A 83 9.74 -0.87 7.95
N GLN A 84 8.46 -0.82 7.61
CA GLN A 84 8.02 -0.11 6.41
C GLN A 84 8.05 1.40 6.69
N ILE A 85 8.29 2.17 5.64
CA ILE A 85 8.23 3.63 5.65
C ILE A 85 7.06 4.02 4.74
N ARG A 86 6.17 4.89 5.21
CA ARG A 86 4.98 5.33 4.47
C ARG A 86 4.74 6.81 4.58
N SER A 87 3.98 7.38 3.64
CA SER A 87 3.45 8.72 3.79
C SER A 87 2.13 8.73 4.58
N ASP A 88 1.88 9.87 5.20
CA ASP A 88 0.71 10.15 6.03
C ASP A 88 -0.18 11.27 5.45
N GLN A 89 0.12 11.75 4.24
CA GLN A 89 -0.61 12.83 3.58
C GLN A 89 -1.17 12.41 2.23
N ASP A 90 -2.37 12.92 1.92
CA ASP A 90 -2.95 12.84 0.57
C ASP A 90 -2.04 13.52 -0.47
N PRO A 91 -2.00 13.01 -1.71
CA PRO A 91 -2.78 11.90 -2.26
C PRO A 91 -2.18 10.52 -1.99
N THR A 92 -1.08 10.46 -1.24
CA THR A 92 -0.28 9.24 -1.05
C THR A 92 -0.53 8.57 0.30
N PHE A 93 -1.56 8.95 1.04
CA PHE A 93 -1.85 8.38 2.36
C PHE A 93 -1.86 6.83 2.28
N HIS A 94 -1.05 6.17 3.13
CA HIS A 94 -0.80 4.72 3.08
C HIS A 94 -0.10 4.21 1.81
N PHE A 95 0.71 5.03 1.16
CA PHE A 95 1.65 4.56 0.16
C PHE A 95 3.02 4.40 0.82
N TYR A 96 3.71 3.33 0.43
CA TYR A 96 4.89 2.83 1.10
C TYR A 96 6.11 2.99 0.20
N LEU A 97 7.25 3.27 0.81
CA LEU A 97 8.53 3.44 0.14
C LEU A 97 8.97 2.14 -0.54
N GLN A 98 9.34 2.25 -1.81
CA GLN A 98 9.77 1.15 -2.67
C GLN A 98 11.01 1.54 -3.46
N ASN A 99 11.77 0.53 -3.84
CA ASN A 99 12.84 0.67 -4.80
C ASN A 99 12.32 0.29 -6.20
N SER A 100 12.21 1.27 -7.10
CA SER A 100 11.88 1.08 -8.51
C SER A 100 13.14 1.32 -9.34
N ASP A 101 13.87 0.25 -9.65
CA ASP A 101 15.09 0.28 -10.47
C ASP A 101 16.14 1.31 -10.00
N GLY A 102 16.33 1.42 -8.69
CA GLY A 102 17.27 2.38 -8.07
C GLY A 102 16.65 3.74 -7.75
N SER A 103 15.41 4.00 -8.15
CA SER A 103 14.67 5.21 -7.79
C SER A 103 13.74 4.96 -6.61
N ALA A 104 13.68 5.90 -5.66
CA ALA A 104 12.71 5.84 -4.58
C ALA A 104 11.34 6.32 -5.04
N VAL A 105 10.33 5.48 -4.84
CA VAL A 105 8.92 5.78 -5.16
C VAL A 105 8.03 5.40 -3.99
N LEU A 106 6.82 5.97 -3.94
CA LEU A 106 5.74 5.53 -3.07
C LEU A 106 4.66 4.80 -3.88
N GLY A 107 4.16 3.69 -3.35
CA GLY A 107 3.06 2.93 -3.97
C GLY A 107 2.42 1.95 -3.00
N SER A 108 1.81 0.86 -3.51
CA SER A 108 1.09 -0.11 -2.67
C SER A 108 1.97 -0.81 -1.63
N GLU A 109 1.36 -1.20 -0.51
CA GLU A 109 2.01 -1.95 0.58
C GLU A 109 2.65 -3.26 0.12
N THR A 110 1.99 -3.95 -0.83
CA THR A 110 2.45 -5.24 -1.36
C THR A 110 3.82 -5.18 -2.03
N SER A 111 4.22 -3.98 -2.47
CA SER A 111 5.50 -3.73 -3.15
C SER A 111 6.47 -2.93 -2.27
N SER A 112 6.12 -2.72 -1.00
CA SER A 112 6.91 -1.98 -0.03
C SER A 112 8.23 -2.67 0.30
N GLY A 113 9.27 -1.85 0.50
CA GLY A 113 10.49 -2.30 1.16
C GLY A 113 10.34 -2.38 2.68
N TYR A 114 11.13 -3.27 3.30
CA TYR A 114 11.31 -3.33 4.75
C TYR A 114 12.70 -2.83 5.09
N PHE A 115 12.77 -1.72 5.81
CA PHE A 115 13.99 -0.96 6.00
C PHE A 115 14.55 -1.14 7.41
N THR A 116 15.86 -1.14 7.53
CA THR A 116 16.53 -0.90 8.82
C THR A 116 16.91 0.58 8.88
N ILE A 117 16.51 1.26 9.95
CA ILE A 117 16.66 2.70 10.11
C ILE A 117 17.69 2.97 11.21
N GLY A 118 18.71 3.76 10.88
CA GLY A 118 19.73 4.29 11.77
C GLY A 118 20.30 5.57 11.16
N SER A 119 21.60 5.79 11.28
CA SER A 119 22.29 6.86 10.55
C SER A 119 22.26 6.65 9.03
N THR A 120 22.02 5.42 8.59
CA THR A 120 21.65 5.07 7.21
C THR A 120 20.29 4.40 7.19
N ILE A 121 19.59 4.47 6.06
CA ILE A 121 18.38 3.68 5.82
C ILE A 121 18.74 2.59 4.80
N THR A 122 18.63 1.33 5.21
CA THR A 122 19.02 0.20 4.38
C THR A 122 17.84 -0.66 3.97
N LEU A 123 17.81 -1.04 2.70
CA LEU A 123 16.90 -2.02 2.13
C LEU A 123 17.67 -3.32 1.87
N PRO A 124 17.34 -4.43 2.54
CA PRO A 124 17.86 -5.74 2.18
C PRO A 124 17.43 -6.09 0.76
N GLY A 125 18.38 -6.29 -0.13
CA GLY A 125 18.18 -6.77 -1.50
C GLY A 125 18.45 -8.27 -1.62
N ASP A 126 18.31 -8.78 -2.84
CA ASP A 126 18.55 -10.19 -3.13
C ASP A 126 20.04 -10.56 -2.96
N ASN A 127 20.33 -11.85 -2.77
CA ASN A 127 21.71 -12.38 -2.73
C ASN A 127 22.63 -11.68 -1.70
N SER A 128 22.09 -11.24 -0.57
CA SER A 128 22.83 -10.51 0.49
C SER A 128 23.35 -9.12 0.06
N THR A 129 22.88 -8.56 -1.05
CA THR A 129 23.18 -7.16 -1.36
C THR A 129 22.31 -6.24 -0.52
N THR A 130 22.92 -5.24 0.11
CA THR A 130 22.18 -4.20 0.85
C THR A 130 22.20 -2.93 0.02
N LEU A 131 21.03 -2.34 -0.16
CA LEU A 131 20.89 -1.02 -0.78
C LEU A 131 20.72 0.03 0.31
N TYR A 132 21.20 1.23 0.03
CA TYR A 132 21.12 2.40 0.90
C TYR A 132 20.25 3.44 0.22
N LEU A 133 19.28 3.98 0.96
CA LEU A 133 18.54 5.15 0.53
C LEU A 133 19.47 6.36 0.64
N ASN A 134 19.66 7.06 -0.46
CA ASN A 134 20.56 8.19 -0.59
C ASN A 134 19.84 9.38 -1.20
N VAL A 135 20.22 10.58 -0.77
CA VAL A 135 19.86 11.84 -1.40
C VAL A 135 20.85 12.11 -2.53
N ASP A 136 20.34 12.29 -3.76
CA ASP A 136 21.16 12.74 -4.88
C ASP A 136 21.36 14.25 -4.78
N THR A 137 22.53 14.66 -4.30
CA THR A 137 22.89 16.07 -4.12
C THR A 137 23.58 16.69 -5.34
N SER A 138 23.50 16.04 -6.51
CA SER A 138 24.24 16.49 -7.70
C SER A 138 23.67 17.77 -8.31
N ASP A 139 22.35 17.95 -8.25
CA ASP A 139 21.71 19.19 -8.68
C ASP A 139 21.62 20.16 -7.49
N THR A 140 22.32 21.28 -7.59
CA THR A 140 22.32 22.34 -6.55
C THR A 140 21.54 23.58 -6.99
N THR A 141 20.91 23.51 -8.17
CA THR A 141 20.17 24.63 -8.76
C THR A 141 18.69 24.64 -8.40
N VAL A 142 18.20 23.53 -7.83
CA VAL A 142 16.83 23.33 -7.37
C VAL A 142 16.81 23.04 -5.87
N SER A 143 15.67 23.30 -5.23
CA SER A 143 15.45 23.03 -3.81
C SER A 143 14.61 21.78 -3.55
N TYR A 144 14.82 20.75 -4.37
CA TYR A 144 14.32 19.38 -4.18
C TYR A 144 15.37 18.39 -4.70
N GLN A 145 15.64 17.31 -3.98
CA GLN A 145 16.65 16.31 -4.34
C GLN A 145 16.01 14.94 -4.55
N ALA A 146 16.44 14.23 -5.60
CA ALA A 146 15.98 12.88 -5.86
C ALA A 146 16.47 11.92 -4.79
N LEU A 147 15.64 10.94 -4.44
CA LEU A 147 16.04 9.84 -3.57
C LEU A 147 16.34 8.60 -4.41
N THR A 148 17.47 7.95 -4.11
CA THR A 148 17.98 6.81 -4.87
C THR A 148 18.35 5.65 -3.96
N PHE A 149 18.33 4.43 -4.51
CA PHE A 149 18.84 3.23 -3.86
C PHE A 149 20.15 2.79 -4.53
N GLY A 150 21.24 2.80 -3.76
CA GLY A 150 22.57 2.41 -4.23
C GLY A 150 23.25 1.40 -3.31
N SER A 151 24.29 0.71 -3.80
CA SER A 151 25.06 -0.24 -2.98
C SER A 151 26.02 0.40 -1.97
N THR A 152 26.12 1.73 -1.99
CA THR A 152 27.01 2.53 -1.13
C THR A 152 26.17 3.58 -0.42
N ALA A 153 26.36 3.74 0.89
CA ALA A 153 25.79 4.86 1.64
C ALA A 153 26.51 6.16 1.29
N THR A 154 25.80 7.11 0.70
CA THR A 154 26.28 8.48 0.49
C THR A 154 25.57 9.47 1.41
N THR A 155 24.37 9.13 1.89
CA THR A 155 23.67 9.83 2.97
C THR A 155 23.81 9.03 4.26
N THR A 156 24.30 9.66 5.33
CA THR A 156 24.71 8.98 6.59
C THR A 156 24.20 9.67 7.85
N ASP A 157 23.24 10.54 7.65
CA ASP A 157 22.64 11.44 8.63
C ASP A 157 21.11 11.29 8.61
N TRP A 158 20.61 10.17 8.10
CA TRP A 158 19.22 9.77 8.33
C TRP A 158 18.96 9.59 9.83
N GLY A 159 17.72 9.77 10.23
CA GLY A 159 17.30 9.60 11.61
C GLY A 159 15.79 9.56 11.77
N LEU A 160 15.37 9.50 13.03
CA LEU A 160 13.98 9.54 13.43
C LEU A 160 13.73 10.68 14.43
N GLU A 161 12.67 11.44 14.20
CA GLU A 161 12.03 12.28 15.21
C GLU A 161 10.68 11.68 15.58
N GLY A 162 10.65 10.92 16.67
CA GLY A 162 9.50 10.05 16.95
C GLY A 162 9.47 8.89 15.95
N ASP A 163 8.41 8.82 15.15
CA ASP A 163 8.28 7.90 14.01
C ASP A 163 8.59 8.57 12.66
N THR A 164 8.88 9.88 12.64
CA THR A 164 9.15 10.63 11.41
C THR A 164 10.57 10.46 10.91
N ILE A 165 10.70 10.07 9.65
CA ILE A 165 11.97 10.00 8.92
C ILE A 165 12.48 11.41 8.65
N ILE A 166 13.72 11.66 9.03
CA ILE A 166 14.39 12.95 8.82
C ILE A 166 15.82 12.75 8.32
N GLU A 167 16.34 13.73 7.61
CA GLU A 167 17.78 14.02 7.58
C GLU A 167 18.10 14.88 8.81
N THR A 168 19.20 14.60 9.50
CA THR A 168 19.53 15.21 10.79
C THR A 168 20.48 16.41 10.65
N ASP A 169 21.25 16.50 9.56
CA ASP A 169 22.21 17.60 9.35
C ASP A 169 22.39 17.99 7.86
N PRO A 170 21.69 19.05 7.38
CA PRO A 170 20.76 19.87 8.13
C PRO A 170 19.45 19.13 8.39
N ARG A 171 18.77 19.50 9.47
CA ARG A 171 17.47 18.90 9.80
C ARG A 171 16.45 19.11 8.68
N GLN A 172 16.07 18.05 7.97
CA GLN A 172 15.04 18.05 6.94
C GLN A 172 14.02 16.92 7.14
N LEU A 173 12.74 17.24 6.99
CA LEU A 173 11.63 16.29 7.19
C LEU A 173 10.53 16.40 6.13
N ASN A 174 10.64 17.39 5.25
CA ASN A 174 9.67 17.60 4.18
C ASN A 174 10.09 16.82 2.94
N PHE A 175 9.14 16.07 2.41
CA PHE A 175 9.29 15.35 1.15
C PHE A 175 8.25 15.84 0.15
N LEU A 176 8.57 15.71 -1.13
CA LEU A 176 7.62 15.90 -2.22
C LEU A 176 7.29 14.54 -2.83
N THR A 177 5.99 14.29 -2.96
CA THR A 177 5.47 13.18 -3.78
C THR A 177 4.90 13.75 -5.06
N CYS A 178 5.41 13.30 -6.20
CA CYS A 178 5.01 13.79 -7.52
C CYS A 178 4.32 12.68 -8.32
N ALA A 179 3.17 13.01 -8.91
CA ALA A 179 2.40 12.08 -9.72
C ALA A 179 3.23 11.59 -10.92
N THR A 180 3.24 10.28 -11.14
CA THR A 180 3.84 9.68 -12.33
C THR A 180 2.77 9.39 -13.39
N SER A 181 3.16 8.74 -14.49
CA SER A 181 2.20 8.22 -15.46
C SER A 181 1.33 7.08 -14.91
N ASP A 182 1.80 6.37 -13.87
CA ASP A 182 1.01 5.40 -13.13
C ASP A 182 0.37 6.10 -11.91
N PRO A 183 -0.97 6.18 -11.81
CA PRO A 183 -1.63 6.83 -10.68
C PRO A 183 -1.41 6.11 -9.34
N SER A 184 -0.88 4.89 -9.35
CA SER A 184 -0.59 4.08 -8.16
C SER A 184 0.84 4.27 -7.66
N VAL A 185 1.66 5.05 -8.38
CA VAL A 185 3.08 5.26 -8.08
C VAL A 185 3.41 6.74 -8.12
N TYR A 186 4.08 7.21 -7.07
CA TYR A 186 4.54 8.59 -6.93
C TYR A 186 6.05 8.62 -6.80
N SER A 187 6.70 9.50 -7.57
CA SER A 187 8.12 9.80 -7.39
C SER A 187 8.32 10.52 -6.06
N LEU A 188 9.39 10.21 -5.35
CA LEU A 188 9.68 10.77 -4.03
C LEU A 188 10.97 11.59 -4.05
N TYR A 189 10.91 12.79 -3.47
CA TYR A 189 12.02 13.72 -3.38
C TYR A 189 12.15 14.26 -1.96
N LEU A 190 13.37 14.54 -1.51
CA LEU A 190 13.61 15.35 -0.33
C LEU A 190 13.43 16.82 -0.70
N GLN A 191 12.56 17.56 -0.02
CA GLN A 191 12.39 18.98 -0.29
C GLN A 191 13.37 19.77 0.56
N THR A 192 14.20 20.62 -0.03
CA THR A 192 15.16 21.48 0.69
C THR A 192 14.78 22.98 0.66
N GLY A 193 13.70 23.31 -0.05
CA GLY A 193 13.14 24.66 -0.15
C GLY A 193 11.72 24.63 -0.72
N ASN A 194 11.45 25.36 -1.81
CA ASN A 194 10.09 25.56 -2.34
C ASN A 194 9.92 25.12 -3.79
N ASP A 195 10.99 24.69 -4.46
CA ASP A 195 10.91 24.21 -5.84
C ASP A 195 10.25 22.83 -5.90
N SER A 196 9.71 22.47 -7.06
CA SER A 196 9.21 21.14 -7.35
C SER A 196 9.56 20.74 -8.79
N PRO A 197 9.66 19.43 -9.11
CA PRO A 197 9.88 18.95 -10.46
C PRO A 197 8.93 19.59 -11.50
N ALA A 198 9.51 20.12 -12.58
CA ALA A 198 8.73 20.77 -13.63
C ALA A 198 7.84 19.76 -14.37
N GLY A 199 6.60 20.16 -14.67
CA GLY A 199 5.66 19.34 -15.44
C GLY A 199 5.01 18.18 -14.66
N GLN A 200 5.26 18.06 -13.35
CA GLN A 200 4.60 17.10 -12.47
C GLN A 200 3.72 17.82 -11.45
N THR A 201 2.64 17.17 -11.03
CA THR A 201 1.86 17.63 -9.87
C THR A 201 2.45 17.01 -8.63
N CYS A 202 3.00 17.84 -7.76
CA CYS A 202 3.63 17.41 -6.52
C CYS A 202 2.84 17.88 -5.31
N SER A 203 2.93 17.14 -4.21
CA SER A 203 2.34 17.48 -2.92
C SER A 203 3.36 17.24 -1.82
N LEU A 204 3.29 18.05 -0.77
CA LEU A 204 4.12 17.90 0.42
C LEU A 204 3.65 16.70 1.24
N THR A 205 4.61 15.93 1.73
CA THR A 205 4.35 14.84 2.67
C THR A 205 5.46 14.75 3.72
N SER A 206 5.13 14.14 4.85
CA SER A 206 6.09 13.52 5.76
C SER A 206 6.18 12.03 5.46
N LEU A 207 7.28 11.40 5.90
CA LEU A 207 7.47 9.95 5.86
C LEU A 207 7.58 9.43 7.28
N HIS A 208 6.78 8.43 7.62
CA HIS A 208 6.68 7.85 8.95
C HIS A 208 6.96 6.35 8.91
N LEU A 209 7.47 5.81 10.00
CA LEU A 209 7.44 4.37 10.20
C LEU A 209 6.00 3.90 10.27
N ASP A 210 5.73 2.72 9.70
CA ASP A 210 4.42 2.14 9.89
C ASP A 210 4.26 1.72 11.36
N CYS A 211 3.16 2.15 11.98
CA CYS A 211 2.84 1.76 13.35
C CYS A 211 2.51 0.27 13.33
N LEU A 212 3.50 -0.57 13.66
CA LEU A 212 3.28 -1.98 13.97
C LEU A 212 2.31 -2.04 15.16
N CYS A 213 1.01 -2.16 14.87
CA CYS A 213 -0.06 -2.33 15.83
C CYS A 213 -0.11 -3.78 16.33
#